data_AF-A0A7V7BG81-F1
#
_entry.id   AF-A0A7V7BG81-F1
#
_cell.length_a   1.000
_cell.length_b   1.000
_cell.length_c   1.000
_cell.angle_alpha   90.00
_cell.angle_beta   90.00
_cell.angle_gamma   90.00
#
_symmetry.space_group_name_H-M   'P 1'
#
loop_
_entity.id
_entity.type
_entity.pdbx_description
1 polymer ?
#
loop_
_entity_poly.entity_id
_entity_poly.type
_entity_poly.pdbx_seq_one_letter_code
_entity_poly.pdbx_strand_id
1 'polypeptide(L)' 'EITALDILTAVEISLFEPTQETVTEAAPEIDKALRAAVFEVLDQTVSDVLRKITLADLVQETEKHKESQAMMFYI' A
#
# COMPACT_ATOMS: atom_id res chain seq x y z
N GLU A 1 -13.12 -8.15 -7.85
CA GLU A 1 -12.03 -7.42 -8.53
C GLU A 1 -10.77 -7.61 -7.70
N ILE A 2 -9.61 -7.80 -8.33
CA ILE A 2 -8.35 -8.02 -7.61
C ILE A 2 -7.70 -6.65 -7.41
N THR A 3 -7.46 -6.27 -6.17
CA THR A 3 -6.83 -5.00 -5.80
C THR A 3 -5.33 -5.16 -5.56
N ALA A 4 -4.59 -4.05 -5.57
CA ALA A 4 -3.20 -4.04 -5.16
C ALA A 4 -3.04 -4.49 -3.69
N LEU A 5 -4.02 -4.19 -2.82
CA LEU A 5 -4.01 -4.71 -1.46
C LEU A 5 -4.11 -6.24 -1.43
N ASP A 6 -5.00 -6.84 -2.21
CA ASP A 6 -5.17 -8.31 -2.24
C ASP A 6 -3.88 -9.01 -2.69
N ILE A 7 -3.17 -8.43 -3.66
CA ILE A 7 -1.89 -8.94 -4.14
C ILE A 7 -0.84 -8.81 -3.04
N LEU A 8 -0.64 -7.61 -2.50
CA LEU A 8 0.43 -7.33 -1.53
C LEU A 8 0.22 -8.08 -0.20
N THR A 9 -1.01 -8.23 0.27
CA THR A 9 -1.30 -9.03 1.47
C THR A 9 -1.07 -10.53 1.26
N ALA A 10 -1.18 -11.02 0.02
CA ALA A 10 -0.90 -12.43 -0.30
C ALA A 10 0.60 -12.74 -0.46
N VAL A 11 1.43 -11.74 -0.82
CA VAL A 11 2.86 -11.94 -1.08
C VAL A 11 3.80 -11.33 -0.05
N GLU A 12 3.39 -10.25 0.63
CA GLU A 12 4.24 -9.45 1.52
C GLU A 12 3.57 -9.23 2.87
N ILE A 13 3.67 -10.23 3.73
CA ILE A 13 3.06 -10.24 5.07
C ILE A 13 3.70 -9.17 5.97
N SER A 14 5.02 -8.96 5.83
CA SER A 14 5.81 -8.04 6.66
C SER A 14 5.36 -6.57 6.59
N LEU A 15 4.75 -6.17 5.48
CA LEU A 15 4.34 -4.79 5.24
C LEU A 15 3.09 -4.40 6.05
N PHE A 16 2.31 -5.39 6.47
CA PHE A 16 1.07 -5.20 7.23
C PHE A 16 1.16 -5.78 8.64
N GLU A 17 2.36 -6.14 9.09
CA GLU A 17 2.56 -6.54 10.47
C GLU A 17 2.38 -5.32 11.40
N PRO A 18 1.59 -5.46 12.48
CA PRO A 18 1.41 -4.38 13.42
C PRO A 18 2.76 -4.00 14.05
N THR A 19 2.98 -2.70 14.21
CA THR A 19 4.22 -2.20 14.82
C THR A 19 4.36 -2.76 16.24
N GLN A 20 5.52 -3.39 16.50
CA GLN A 20 5.85 -3.97 17.81
C GLN A 20 5.78 -2.92 18.91
N GLU A 21 5.44 -3.35 20.13
CA GLU A 21 5.43 -2.45 21.27
C GLU A 21 6.82 -1.91 21.56
N THR A 22 6.95 -0.59 21.63
CA THR A 22 8.26 0.07 21.68
C THR A 22 8.59 0.57 23.07
N VAL A 23 7.70 1.34 23.69
CA VAL A 23 7.98 2.07 24.94
C VAL A 23 6.96 1.80 26.04
N THR A 24 6.22 0.69 25.96
CA THR A 24 5.13 0.36 26.90
C THR A 24 5.57 0.33 28.36
N GLU A 25 6.82 -0.05 28.64
CA GLU A 25 7.35 -0.12 30.01
C GLU A 25 7.84 1.23 30.56
N ALA A 26 8.25 2.19 29.70
CA ALA A 26 8.87 3.44 30.15
C ALA A 26 7.95 4.67 30.00
N ALA A 27 7.01 4.69 29.05
CA ALA A 27 6.06 5.78 28.86
C ALA A 27 4.80 5.31 28.09
N PRO A 28 3.86 4.63 28.75
CA PRO A 28 2.70 4.02 28.10
C PRO A 28 1.76 5.04 27.43
N GLU A 29 1.71 6.29 27.91
CA GLU A 29 0.92 7.35 27.28
C GLU A 29 1.51 7.80 25.94
N ILE A 30 2.84 7.81 25.82
CA ILE A 30 3.55 8.20 24.59
C ILE A 30 3.38 7.10 23.53
N ASP A 31 3.52 5.83 23.92
CA ASP A 31 3.31 4.70 22.99
C ASP A 31 1.87 4.70 22.47
N LYS A 32 0.87 4.92 23.33
CA LYS A 32 -0.53 5.08 22.92
C LYS A 32 -0.75 6.25 21.96
N ALA A 33 -0.14 7.40 22.23
CA ALA A 33 -0.24 8.56 21.35
C ALA A 33 0.38 8.29 19.98
N LEU A 34 1.54 7.63 19.92
CA LEU A 34 2.19 7.25 18.67
C LEU A 34 1.36 6.23 17.88
N ARG A 35 0.82 5.20 18.55
CA ARG A 35 -0.06 4.22 17.92
C ARG A 35 -1.27 4.86 17.28
N ALA A 36 -2.04 5.64 18.04
CA ALA A 36 -3.29 6.21 17.56
C ALA A 36 -3.08 7.33 16.53
N ALA A 37 -2.10 8.21 16.75
CA ALA A 37 -1.92 9.39 15.90
C ALA A 37 -1.05 9.13 14.65
N VAL A 38 -0.20 8.10 14.67
CA VAL A 38 0.76 7.83 13.59
C VAL A 38 0.53 6.47 12.96
N PHE A 39 0.67 5.39 13.71
CA PHE A 39 0.69 4.04 13.14
C PHE A 39 -0.68 3.60 12.61
N GLU A 40 -1.75 3.75 13.39
CA GLU A 40 -3.11 3.41 12.95
C GLU A 40 -3.55 4.25 11.74
N VAL A 41 -3.22 5.53 11.74
CA VAL A 41 -3.54 6.44 10.62
C VAL A 41 -2.78 6.03 9.36
N LEU A 42 -1.50 5.68 9.49
CA LEU A 42 -0.68 5.23 8.37
C LEU A 42 -1.22 3.92 7.78
N ASP A 43 -1.42 2.91 8.62
CA ASP A 43 -1.90 1.58 8.21
C ASP A 43 -3.26 1.66 7.53
N GLN A 44 -4.18 2.43 8.09
CA GLN A 44 -5.51 2.64 7.52
C GLN A 44 -5.42 3.36 6.18
N THR A 45 -4.64 4.45 6.10
CA THR A 45 -4.52 5.24 4.88
C THR A 45 -3.89 4.42 3.75
N VAL A 46 -2.81 3.69 4.02
CA VAL A 46 -2.14 2.83 3.04
C VAL A 46 -3.10 1.74 2.55
N SER A 47 -3.79 1.06 3.47
CA SER A 47 -4.76 0.03 3.12
C SER A 47 -5.90 0.57 2.25
N ASP A 48 -6.44 1.74 2.58
CA ASP A 48 -7.54 2.36 1.84
C ASP A 48 -7.11 2.85 0.45
N VAL A 49 -5.87 3.31 0.29
CA VAL A 49 -5.33 3.66 -1.03
C VAL A 49 -5.14 2.40 -1.87
N LEU A 50 -4.51 1.36 -1.32
CA LEU A 50 -4.24 0.13 -2.06
C LEU A 50 -5.52 -0.64 -2.45
N ARG A 51 -6.60 -0.54 -1.66
CA ARG A 51 -7.91 -1.10 -2.00
C ARG A 51 -8.56 -0.45 -3.22
N LYS A 52 -8.22 0.81 -3.51
CA LYS A 52 -8.79 1.57 -4.64
C LYS A 52 -8.05 1.31 -5.95
N ILE A 53 -6.87 0.72 -5.89
CA ILE A 53 -6.05 0.42 -7.06
C ILE A 53 -6.32 -1.02 -7.48
N THR A 54 -6.85 -1.20 -8.67
CA THR A 54 -7.20 -2.51 -9.21
C THR A 54 -6.11 -3.02 -10.15
N LEU A 55 -6.06 -4.34 -10.36
CA LEU A 55 -5.18 -4.92 -11.37
C LEU A 55 -5.50 -4.36 -12.78
N ALA A 56 -6.76 -4.02 -13.05
CA ALA A 56 -7.18 -3.40 -14.30
C ALA A 56 -6.59 -1.99 -14.45
N ASP A 57 -6.54 -1.20 -13.37
CA ASP A 57 -5.91 0.12 -13.36
C ASP A 57 -4.41 0.00 -13.68
N LEU A 58 -3.73 -1.00 -13.10
CA LEU A 58 -2.30 -1.25 -13.37
C LEU A 58 -2.04 -1.68 -14.82
N VAL A 59 -2.92 -2.50 -15.40
CA VAL A 59 -2.84 -2.87 -16.83
C VAL A 59 -3.04 -1.63 -17.70
N GLN A 60 -4.05 -0.81 -17.41
CA GLN A 60 -4.29 0.43 -18.15
C GLN A 60 -3.09 1.39 -18.04
N GLU A 61 -2.53 1.54 -16.85
CA GLU A 61 -1.37 2.39 -16.61
C GLU A 61 -0.14 1.89 -17.38
N THR A 62 0.04 0.57 -17.48
CA THR A 62 1.11 -0.04 -18.27
C THR A 62 1.00 0.32 -19.76
N GLU A 63 -0.21 0.30 -20.33
CA GLU A 63 -0.42 0.67 -21.74
C GLU A 63 -0.05 2.14 -22.01
N LYS A 64 -0.37 3.06 -21.08
CA LYS A 64 0.04 4.48 -21.20
C LYS A 64 1.56 4.65 -21.28
N HIS A 65 2.32 3.80 -20.59
CA HIS A 65 3.79 3.83 -20.63
C HIS A 65 4.36 3.20 -21.91
N LYS A 66 3.63 2.29 -22.55
CA LYS A 66 4.01 1.65 -23.83
C LYS A 66 3.83 2.57 -25.05
N GLU A 67 2.89 3.52 -25.02
CA GLU A 67 2.72 4.48 -26.12
C GLU A 67 3.99 5.32 -26.38
N SER A 68 4.85 5.50 -25.37
CA SER A 68 6.17 6.15 -25.55
C SER A 68 7.18 5.30 -26.34
N GLN A 69 6.94 3.99 -26.47
CA GLN A 69 7.80 3.05 -27.19
C GLN A 69 7.16 2.47 -28.47
N ALA A 70 5.86 2.69 -28.69
CA ALA A 70 5.10 2.09 -29.78
C ALA A 70 4.70 3.12 -30.86
N MET A 71 5.68 3.82 -31.45
CA MET A 71 5.52 4.39 -32.80
C MET A 71 6.32 3.58 -33.81
N MET A 72 5.84 2.36 -34.10
CA MET A 72 6.22 1.63 -35.31
C MET A 72 4.93 1.26 -36.04
N PHE A 73 4.40 2.19 -36.82
CA PHE A 73 3.43 1.85 -37.86
C PHE A 73 4.18 1.09 -38.96
N TYR A 74 3.98 -0.22 -39.06
CA TYR A 74 4.33 -0.96 -40.27
C TYR A 74 3.32 -0.60 -41.36
N ILE A 75 3.81 0.09 -42.40
CA ILE A 75 3.16 0.25 -43.71
C ILE A 75 3.54 -0.91 -44.63
#